data_AF-A0A382YQR1-F1
#
_entry.id   AF-A0A382YQR1-F1
#
_cell.length_a   1.000
_cell.length_b   1.000
_cell.length_c   1.000
_cell.angle_alpha   90.00
_cell.angle_beta   90.00
_cell.angle_gamma   90.00
#
_symmetry.space_group_name_H-M   'P 1'
#
loop_
_entity.id
_entity.type
_entity.pdbx_description
1 polymer ?
#
loop_
_entity_poly.entity_id
_entity_poly.type
_entity_poly.pdbx_seq_one_letter_code
_entity_poly.pdbx_strand_id
1 'polypeptide(L)' 'MQLNRKFCVAPMMDRTDRHERFFLRTLSKKAPLYTEMINVNALLYGKKEKLLLFNKCE' A
#
# COMPACT_ATOMS: atom_id res chain seq x y z
N MET A 1 1.69 10.96 15.93
CA MET A 1 2.41 9.67 15.87
C MET A 1 3.46 9.79 14.77
N GLN A 2 4.74 9.65 15.09
CA GLN A 2 5.82 9.88 14.11
C GLN A 2 6.01 8.63 13.24
N LEU A 3 5.90 8.76 11.92
CA LEU A 3 6.10 7.65 10.98
C LEU A 3 7.60 7.35 10.84
N ASN A 4 8.04 6.17 11.29
CA ASN A 4 9.42 5.73 11.18
C ASN A 4 9.70 5.17 9.77
N ARG A 5 10.63 5.81 9.05
CA ARG A 5 11.00 5.45 7.67
C ARG A 5 12.38 4.79 7.55
N LYS A 6 13.00 4.36 8.66
CA LYS A 6 14.30 3.65 8.61
C LYS A 6 14.23 2.33 7.84
N PHE A 7 13.06 1.69 7.86
CA PHE A 7 12.79 0.46 7.12
C PHE A 7 11.37 0.53 6.57
N CYS A 8 11.20 0.36 5.26
CA CYS A 8 9.92 0.38 4.56
C CYS A 8 9.94 -0.56 3.35
N VAL A 9 8.76 -0.99 2.91
CA VAL A 9 8.59 -1.83 1.73
C VAL A 9 8.35 -0.93 0.51
N ALA A 10 9.15 -1.10 -0.54
CA ALA A 10 9.05 -0.29 -1.76
C ALA A 10 7.69 -0.49 -2.47
N PRO A 11 7.16 0.54 -3.16
CA PRO A 11 6.01 0.38 -4.04
C PRO A 11 6.41 -0.43 -5.28
N MET A 12 5.72 -1.53 -5.55
CA MET A 12 6.04 -2.44 -6.65
C MET A 12 4.76 -2.85 -7.39
N MET A 13 4.71 -2.57 -8.69
CA MET A 13 3.61 -2.98 -9.57
C MET A 13 3.45 -4.50 -9.57
N ASP A 14 2.20 -4.97 -9.59
CA ASP A 14 1.77 -6.37 -9.56
C ASP A 14 2.29 -7.16 -8.34
N ARG A 15 2.76 -6.46 -7.30
CA ARG A 15 3.31 -7.06 -6.09
C ARG A 15 2.66 -6.50 -4.85
N THR A 16 2.87 -5.21 -4.56
CA THR A 16 2.41 -4.57 -3.33
C THR A 16 0.92 -4.26 -3.37
N ASP A 17 0.10 -5.26 -3.71
CA ASP A 17 -1.34 -5.26 -3.66
C ASP A 17 -1.83 -5.40 -2.20
N ARG A 18 -3.14 -5.45 -2.01
CA ARG A 18 -3.72 -5.61 -0.66
C ARG A 18 -3.36 -6.94 0.01
N HIS A 19 -3.13 -7.99 -0.77
CA HIS A 19 -2.90 -9.34 -0.28
C HIS A 19 -1.45 -9.50 0.19
N GLU A 20 -0.50 -9.00 -0.59
CA GLU A 20 0.92 -8.96 -0.20
C GLU A 20 1.12 -8.03 0.99
N ARG A 21 0.52 -6.83 0.99
CA ARG A 21 0.65 -5.91 2.14
C ARG A 21 0.11 -6.52 3.43
N PHE A 22 -1.00 -7.25 3.37
CA PHE A 22 -1.51 -7.99 4.52
C PHE A 22 -0.52 -9.07 4.99
N PHE A 23 0.04 -9.84 4.07
CA PHE A 23 1.09 -10.82 4.39
C PHE A 23 2.31 -10.15 5.04
N LEU A 24 2.83 -9.07 4.46
CA LEU A 24 3.97 -8.33 5.00
C LEU A 24 3.68 -7.72 6.37
N ARG A 25 2.43 -7.34 6.66
CA ARG A 25 2.02 -6.88 7.99
C ARG A 25 2.12 -7.98 9.05
N THR A 26 1.94 -9.25 8.67
CA THR A 26 2.18 -10.38 9.60
C THR A 26 3.67 -10.51 9.97
N LEU A 27 4.58 -10.12 9.08
CA LEU A 27 6.03 -10.14 9.31
C LEU A 27 6.50 -8.93 10.12
N SER A 28 5.92 -7.74 9.90
CA SER A 28 6.29 -6.53 10.63
C SER A 28 5.12 -5.60 10.92
N LYS A 29 4.90 -5.30 12.20
CA LYS A 29 3.87 -4.37 12.68
C LYS A 29 4.25 -2.89 12.54
N LYS A 30 5.53 -2.58 12.27
CA LYS A 30 6.08 -1.21 12.33
C LYS A 30 6.57 -0.70 10.98
N ALA A 31 6.87 -1.58 10.03
CA ALA A 31 7.30 -1.18 8.70
C ALA A 31 6.16 -0.43 7.98
N PRO A 32 6.40 0.77 7.43
CA PRO A 32 5.51 1.39 6.47
C PRO A 32 5.45 0.55 5.19
N LEU A 33 4.23 0.36 4.68
CA LEU A 33 3.95 -0.34 3.45
C LEU A 33 3.40 0.68 2.45
N TYR A 34 3.97 0.72 1.25
CA TYR A 34 3.45 1.54 0.16
C TYR A 34 2.58 0.68 -0.76
N THR A 35 1.56 1.30 -1.34
CA THR A 35 0.75 0.66 -2.39
C THR A 35 1.53 0.60 -3.69
N GLU A 36 1.00 -0.14 -4.66
CA GLU A 36 1.42 -0.03 -6.05
C GLU A 36 1.34 1.42 -6.56
N MET A 37 2.07 1.71 -7.63
CA MET A 37 1.98 3.01 -8.28
C MET A 37 0.59 3.20 -8.87
N ILE A 38 -0.15 4.19 -8.38
CA ILE A 38 -1.48 4.54 -8.91
C ILE A 38 -1.32 5.68 -9.92
N ASN A 39 -1.75 5.45 -11.16
CA ASN A 39 -1.74 6.49 -12.19
C ASN A 39 -2.74 7.60 -11.85
N VAL A 40 -2.29 8.86 -11.91
CA VAL A 40 -3.09 10.05 -11.65
C VAL A 40 -4.36 10.09 -12.51
N ASN A 41 -4.28 9.75 -13.80
CA ASN A 41 -5.45 9.74 -14.69
C ASN A 41 -6.47 8.67 -14.28
N ALA A 42 -6.00 7.50 -13.82
CA ALA A 42 -6.88 6.45 -13.32
C ALA A 42 -7.58 6.89 -12.02
N LEU A 43 -6.91 7.71 -11.21
CA LEU A 43 -7.52 8.30 -10.02
C LEU A 43 -8.52 9.42 -10.36
N LEU A 44 -8.22 10.27 -11.35
CA LEU A 44 -9.10 11.40 -11.72
C LEU A 44 -10.37 10.94 -12.42
N TYR A 45 -10.25 9.99 -13.36
CA TYR A 45 -11.34 9.59 -14.27
C TYR A 45 -11.87 8.17 -14.03
N GLY A 46 -11.20 7.37 -13.19
CA GLY A 46 -11.58 5.98 -12.89
C GLY A 46 -12.33 5.82 -11.56
N LYS A 47 -12.46 4.56 -11.13
CA LYS A 47 -13.15 4.19 -9.88
C LYS A 47 -12.21 4.32 -8.68
N LYS A 48 -12.15 5.52 -8.08
CA LYS A 48 -11.31 5.86 -6.92
C LYS A 48 -11.43 4.86 -5.77
N GLU A 49 -12.65 4.43 -5.46
CA GLU A 49 -12.93 3.50 -4.35
C GLU A 49 -12.21 2.17 -4.51
N LYS A 50 -12.09 1.67 -5.75
CA LYS A 50 -11.37 0.42 -6.01
C LYS A 50 -9.86 0.60 -5.94
N LEU A 51 -9.35 1.74 -6.42
CA LEU A 51 -7.91 2.04 -6.47
C LEU A 51 -7.32 2.38 -5.09
N LEU A 52 -8.10 3.02 -4.23
CA LEU A 52 -7.68 3.45 -2.90
C LEU A 52 -8.15 2.51 -1.79
N LEU A 53 -8.71 1.35 -2.14
CA LEU A 53 -9.17 0.39 -1.14
C LEU A 53 -7.96 -0.18 -0.37
N PHE A 54 -7.97 -0.02 0.94
CA PHE A 54 -6.98 -0.59 1.84
C PHE A 54 -7.69 -1.25 3.04
N ASN A 55 -7.08 -2.27 3.61
CA ASN A 55 -7.53 -2.86 4.88
C ASN A 55 -6.91 -2.10 6.07
N LYS A 56 -7.60 -1.98 7.21
CA LYS A 56 -6.96 -1.45 8.43
C LYS A 56 -5.89 -2.39 9.00
N CYS A 57 -5.95 -3.66 8.61
CA CYS A 57 -5.03 -4.70 9.06
C CYS A 57 -3.77 -4.84 8.19
N GLU A 58 -3.62 -4.07 7.10
CA GLU A 58 -2.34 -3.85 6.40
C GLU A 58 -1.63 -2.62 6.98
#